data_AF-Q9CJP8-F1
#
_entry.id   AF-Q9CJP8-F1
#
_cell.length_a   1.000
_cell.length_b   1.000
_cell.length_c   1.000
_cell.angle_alpha   90.00
_cell.angle_beta   90.00
_cell.angle_gamma   90.00
#
_symmetry.space_group_name_H-M   'P 1'
#
loop_
_entity.id
_entity.type
_entity.pdbx_description
1 polymer ?
#
loop_
_entity_poly.entity_id
_entity_poly.type
_entity_poly.pdbx_seq_one_letter_code
_entity_poly.pdbx_strand_id
1 'polypeptide(L)'
;MPKILITEENLEDIIMLINTWEGKLTWDLLCHKVAELLNVKSIERQSLANYSDIQTAFTRRKQKIKERAKANPIPNVTVDYLQKQVKNLKAQVQRLEEINERYKQQFIVWQYNAYMHGMTQVTLNKPLIAVNRQRR
;
A
#
# COMPACT_ATOMS: atom_id res chain seq x y z
N MET A 1 -6.60 -27.31 -11.87
CA MET A 1 -5.56 -26.28 -11.76
C MET A 1 -5.58 -25.74 -10.33
N PRO A 2 -4.47 -25.72 -9.59
CA PRO A 2 -4.50 -25.27 -8.21
C PRO A 2 -4.82 -23.76 -8.18
N LYS A 3 -5.92 -23.40 -7.52
CA LYS A 3 -6.20 -22.00 -7.15
C LYS A 3 -5.10 -21.59 -6.17
N ILE A 4 -4.14 -20.82 -6.64
CA ILE A 4 -3.17 -20.16 -5.76
C ILE A 4 -4.00 -19.15 -4.95
N LEU A 5 -4.23 -19.48 -3.68
CA LEU A 5 -4.82 -18.57 -2.72
C LEU A 5 -3.71 -17.60 -2.32
N ILE A 6 -3.72 -16.39 -2.88
CA ILE A 6 -2.92 -15.31 -2.32
C ILE A 6 -3.52 -15.04 -0.94
N THR A 7 -2.77 -15.41 0.11
CA THR A 7 -3.09 -15.09 1.50
C THR A 7 -2.79 -13.61 1.77
N GLU A 8 -3.33 -13.06 2.86
CA GLU A 8 -3.07 -11.66 3.24
C GLU A 8 -1.58 -11.37 3.43
N GLU A 9 -0.83 -12.29 4.05
CA GLU A 9 0.62 -12.19 4.23
C GLU A 9 1.35 -12.12 2.88
N ASN A 10 1.03 -13.04 1.97
CA ASN A 10 1.63 -13.07 0.64
C ASN A 10 1.29 -11.82 -0.18
N LEU A 11 0.11 -11.22 0.04
CA LEU A 11 -0.32 -10.01 -0.65
C LEU A 11 0.54 -8.80 -0.24
N GLU A 12 0.83 -8.64 1.05
CA GLU A 12 1.71 -7.57 1.53
C GLU A 12 3.13 -7.71 0.97
N ASP A 13 3.67 -8.92 0.96
CA ASP A 13 4.99 -9.21 0.40
C ASP A 13 5.06 -8.88 -1.09
N ILE A 14 4.03 -9.23 -1.85
CA ILE A 14 3.94 -8.90 -3.29
C ILE A 14 3.89 -7.38 -3.49
N ILE A 15 3.10 -6.67 -2.69
CA ILE A 15 3.01 -5.21 -2.75
C ILE A 15 4.37 -4.57 -2.39
N MET A 16 5.06 -5.10 -1.37
CA MET A 16 6.39 -4.64 -0.98
C MET A 16 7.40 -4.84 -2.10
N LEU A 17 7.40 -6.03 -2.73
CA LEU A 17 8.22 -6.35 -3.91
C LEU A 17 7.97 -5.36 -5.05
N ILE A 18 6.69 -5.03 -5.34
CA ILE A 18 6.35 -4.04 -6.37
C ILE A 18 6.86 -2.66 -5.97
N ASN A 19 6.70 -2.25 -4.71
CA ASN A 19 7.07 -0.92 -4.25
C ASN A 19 8.59 -0.67 -4.29
N THR A 20 9.39 -1.71 -4.08
CA THR A 20 10.86 -1.66 -4.13
C THR A 20 11.44 -1.94 -5.51
N TRP A 21 10.62 -2.35 -6.49
CA TRP A 21 11.06 -2.76 -7.82
C TRP A 21 11.92 -1.74 -8.56
N GLU A 22 13.13 -2.10 -8.96
CA GLU A 22 14.04 -1.23 -9.73
C GLU A 22 14.12 -1.66 -11.20
N GLY A 23 14.29 -0.69 -12.11
CA GLY A 23 14.39 -0.95 -13.55
C GLY A 23 13.03 -1.16 -14.23
N LYS A 24 13.01 -1.97 -15.30
CA LYS A 24 11.81 -2.17 -16.14
C LYS A 24 10.79 -3.03 -15.41
N LEU A 25 9.60 -2.48 -15.17
CA LEU A 25 8.47 -3.18 -14.56
C LEU A 25 7.47 -3.65 -15.63
N THR A 26 7.36 -4.97 -15.84
CA THR A 26 6.36 -5.62 -16.70
C THR A 26 5.59 -6.69 -15.91
N TRP A 27 4.41 -7.05 -16.39
CA TRP A 27 3.60 -8.09 -15.76
C TRP A 27 4.29 -9.45 -15.79
N ASP A 28 4.98 -9.79 -16.87
CA ASP A 28 5.69 -11.08 -16.98
C ASP A 28 6.80 -11.19 -15.94
N LEU A 29 7.60 -10.12 -15.79
CA LEU A 29 8.67 -10.06 -14.78
C LEU A 29 8.11 -10.14 -13.36
N LEU A 30 6.99 -9.46 -13.10
CA LEU A 30 6.30 -9.55 -11.82
C LEU A 30 5.82 -10.98 -11.56
N CYS A 31 5.19 -11.63 -12.53
CA CYS A 31 4.70 -13.01 -12.40
C CYS A 31 5.86 -13.98 -12.07
N HIS A 32 7.01 -13.84 -12.74
CA HIS A 32 8.20 -14.64 -12.44
C HIS A 32 8.72 -14.40 -11.02
N LYS A 33 8.85 -13.14 -10.60
CA LYS A 33 9.36 -12.82 -9.27
C LYS A 33 8.41 -13.22 -8.14
N VAL A 34 7.10 -13.12 -8.37
CA VAL A 34 6.13 -13.61 -7.38
C VAL A 34 6.10 -15.13 -7.35
N ALA A 35 6.29 -15.80 -8.49
CA ALA A 35 6.41 -17.26 -8.53
C ALA A 35 7.64 -17.75 -7.73
N GLU A 36 8.78 -17.06 -7.86
CA GLU A 36 9.97 -17.29 -7.03
C GLU A 36 9.68 -17.07 -5.54
N LEU A 37 9.03 -15.95 -5.19
CA LEU A 37 8.71 -15.59 -3.81
C LEU A 37 7.80 -16.62 -3.14
N LEU A 38 6.79 -17.10 -3.85
CA LEU A 38 5.82 -18.09 -3.35
C LEU A 38 6.29 -19.54 -3.53
N ASN A 39 7.49 -19.76 -4.10
CA ASN A 39 8.02 -21.07 -4.45
C ASN A 39 7.04 -21.92 -5.31
N VAL A 40 6.36 -21.27 -6.27
CA VAL A 40 5.39 -21.89 -7.18
C VAL A 40 5.95 -21.93 -8.60
N LYS A 41 5.60 -22.95 -9.38
CA LYS A 41 6.09 -23.14 -10.76
C LYS A 41 5.80 -21.95 -11.69
N SER A 42 4.61 -21.38 -11.60
CA SER A 42 4.21 -20.22 -12.41
C SER A 42 2.99 -19.55 -11.80
N ILE A 43 2.89 -18.24 -12.05
CA ILE A 43 1.73 -17.43 -11.69
C ILE A 43 1.24 -16.74 -12.95
N GLU A 44 -0.06 -16.80 -13.18
CA GLU A 44 -0.66 -16.11 -14.31
C GLU A 44 -0.93 -14.64 -13.96
N ARG A 45 -0.77 -13.77 -14.95
CA ARG A 45 -1.06 -12.34 -14.80
C ARG A 45 -2.47 -12.09 -14.26
N GLN A 46 -3.46 -12.87 -14.70
CA GLN A 46 -4.85 -12.72 -14.26
C GLN A 46 -5.00 -12.96 -12.76
N SER A 47 -4.23 -13.91 -12.21
CA SER A 47 -4.20 -14.19 -10.78
C SER A 47 -3.75 -12.97 -9.98
N LEU A 48 -2.75 -12.23 -10.45
CA LEU A 48 -2.28 -11.01 -9.79
C LEU A 48 -3.15 -9.77 -10.08
N ALA A 49 -3.66 -9.66 -11.30
CA ALA A 49 -4.44 -8.51 -11.75
C ALA A 49 -5.84 -8.44 -11.14
N ASN A 50 -6.40 -9.57 -10.70
CA ASN A 50 -7.69 -9.61 -10.00
C ASN A 50 -7.65 -8.92 -8.62
N TYR A 51 -6.47 -8.72 -8.04
CA TYR A 51 -6.32 -8.03 -6.76
C TYR A 51 -6.10 -6.53 -7.00
N SER A 52 -7.06 -5.71 -6.56
CA SER A 52 -7.04 -4.26 -6.74
C SER A 52 -5.80 -3.59 -6.15
N ASP A 53 -5.30 -4.12 -5.03
CA ASP A 53 -4.13 -3.57 -4.34
C ASP A 53 -2.85 -3.79 -5.13
N ILE A 54 -2.68 -4.99 -5.70
CA ILE A 54 -1.56 -5.34 -6.59
C ILE A 54 -1.62 -4.47 -7.86
N GLN A 55 -2.80 -4.32 -8.46
CA GLN A 55 -2.98 -3.49 -9.65
C GLN A 55 -2.66 -2.01 -9.37
N THR A 56 -3.08 -1.50 -8.21
CA THR A 56 -2.82 -0.13 -7.77
C THR A 56 -1.33 0.08 -7.50
N ALA A 57 -0.68 -0.84 -6.77
CA ALA A 57 0.75 -0.80 -6.50
C ALA A 57 1.56 -0.83 -7.80
N PHE A 58 1.22 -1.73 -8.73
CA PHE A 58 1.89 -1.87 -10.02
C PHE A 58 1.80 -0.57 -10.84
N THR A 59 0.59 0.00 -10.93
CA THR A 59 0.34 1.22 -11.69
C THR A 59 1.11 2.40 -11.11
N ARG A 60 1.05 2.58 -9.78
CA ARG A 60 1.79 3.62 -9.06
C ARG A 60 3.30 3.48 -9.24
N ARG A 61 3.85 2.27 -9.09
CA ARG A 61 5.29 2.04 -9.27
C ARG A 61 5.73 2.30 -10.71
N LYS A 62 4.98 1.80 -11.69
CA LYS A 62 5.28 2.01 -13.11
C LYS A 62 5.29 3.50 -13.46
N GLN A 63 4.36 4.27 -12.91
CA GLN A 63 4.35 5.73 -13.05
C GLN A 63 5.59 6.37 -12.40
N LYS A 64 5.93 6.01 -11.16
CA LYS A 64 7.14 6.52 -10.48
C LYS A 64 8.42 6.22 -11.24
N ILE A 65 8.56 5.02 -11.82
CA ILE A 65 9.72 4.65 -12.64
C ILE A 65 9.80 5.55 -13.88
N LYS A 66 8.67 5.80 -14.55
CA LYS A 66 8.60 6.69 -15.71
C LYS A 66 8.92 8.14 -15.35
N GLU A 67 8.47 8.61 -14.19
CA GLU A 67 8.78 9.95 -13.67
C GLU A 67 10.27 10.06 -13.31
N ARG A 68 10.85 9.06 -12.65
CA ARG A 68 12.28 9.00 -12.33
C ARG A 68 13.16 8.97 -13.58
N ALA A 69 12.74 8.26 -14.63
CA ALA A 69 13.45 8.24 -15.92
C ALA A 69 13.44 9.61 -16.63
N LYS A 70 12.49 10.49 -16.30
CA LYS A 70 12.41 11.87 -16.81
C LYS A 70 13.11 12.88 -15.90
N ALA A 71 13.42 12.50 -14.67
CA ALA A 71 14.08 13.38 -13.71
C ALA A 71 15.59 13.44 -14.02
N ASN A 72 16.18 14.62 -13.80
CA ASN A 72 17.62 14.81 -13.90
C ASN A 72 18.35 13.86 -12.94
N PRO A 73 19.57 13.41 -13.28
CA PRO A 73 20.37 12.57 -12.39
C PRO A 73 20.46 13.20 -11.01
N ILE A 74 20.23 12.39 -9.99
CA ILE A 74 20.30 12.79 -8.59
C ILE A 74 21.72 13.35 -8.38
N PRO A 75 21.88 14.60 -7.87
CA PRO A 75 23.20 15.15 -7.60
C PRO A 75 23.96 14.22 -6.65
N ASN A 76 25.29 14.18 -6.69
CA ASN A 76 26.08 13.43 -5.72
C ASN A 76 25.74 13.92 -4.30
N VAL A 77 24.97 13.13 -3.56
CA VAL A 77 24.52 13.44 -2.21
C VAL A 77 25.48 12.81 -1.21
N THR A 78 25.85 13.53 -0.16
CA THR A 78 26.73 13.01 0.87
C THR A 78 26.06 11.91 1.70
N VAL A 79 26.86 10.96 2.18
CA VAL A 79 26.39 9.86 3.04
C VAL A 79 25.69 10.40 4.29
N ASP A 80 26.22 11.46 4.91
CA ASP A 80 25.63 12.11 6.10
C ASP A 80 24.22 12.65 5.84
N TYR A 81 24.00 13.25 4.67
CA TYR A 81 22.66 13.72 4.30
C TYR A 81 21.69 12.54 4.17
N LEU A 82 22.11 11.45 3.50
CA LEU A 82 21.28 10.25 3.37
C LEU A 82 20.97 9.62 4.74
N GLN A 83 21.94 9.53 5.63
CA GLN A 83 21.73 9.04 7.01
C GLN A 83 20.72 9.91 7.77
N LYS A 84 20.81 11.23 7.63
CA LYS A 84 19.84 12.16 8.23
C LYS A 84 18.43 11.96 7.66
N GLN A 85 18.30 11.76 6.34
CA GLN A 85 17.00 11.47 5.71
C GLN A 85 16.42 10.14 6.22
N VAL A 86 17.23 9.09 6.30
CA VAL A 86 16.80 7.79 6.84
C VAL A 86 16.34 7.93 8.30
N LYS A 87 17.08 8.66 9.14
CA LYS A 87 16.69 8.92 10.53
C LYS A 87 15.35 9.65 10.62
N ASN A 88 15.16 10.68 9.81
CA ASN A 88 13.91 11.45 9.77
C ASN A 88 12.73 10.58 9.29
N LEU A 89 12.93 9.79 8.23
CA LEU A 89 11.91 8.87 7.71
C LEU A 89 11.53 7.81 8.75
N LYS A 90 12.50 7.22 9.46
CA LYS A 90 12.23 6.27 10.54
C LYS A 90 11.39 6.90 11.67
N ALA A 91 11.73 8.13 12.08
CA ALA A 91 10.96 8.85 13.10
C ALA A 91 9.52 9.16 12.63
N GLN A 92 9.35 9.51 11.34
CA GLN A 92 8.02 9.73 10.78
C GLN A 92 7.20 8.44 10.70
N VAL A 93 7.81 7.32 10.28
CA VAL A 93 7.16 6.00 10.25
C VAL A 93 6.69 5.63 11.66
N GLN A 94 7.57 5.69 12.66
CA GLN A 94 7.20 5.40 14.04
C GLN A 94 6.02 6.27 14.52
N ARG A 95 6.07 7.58 14.26
CA ARG A 95 4.96 8.49 14.62
C ARG A 95 3.65 8.10 13.92
N LEU A 96 3.71 7.71 12.65
CA LEU A 96 2.52 7.31 11.88
C LEU A 96 1.94 5.99 12.39
N GLU A 97 2.79 5.03 12.74
CA GLU A 97 2.39 3.77 13.36
C GLU A 97 1.68 4.01 14.70
N GLU A 98 2.25 4.85 15.57
CA GLU A 98 1.62 5.22 16.86
C GLU A 98 0.24 5.88 16.66
N ILE A 99 0.10 6.76 15.68
CA ILE A 99 -1.18 7.40 15.35
C ILE A 99 -2.19 6.37 14.83
N ASN A 100 -1.75 5.45 13.97
CA ASN A 100 -2.61 4.40 13.42
C ASN A 100 -3.13 3.47 14.52
N GLU A 101 -2.27 3.05 15.45
CA GLU A 101 -2.67 2.25 16.60
C GLU A 101 -3.69 2.97 17.49
N ARG A 102 -3.50 4.27 17.74
CA ARG A 102 -4.51 5.07 18.47
C ARG A 102 -5.85 5.12 17.74
N TYR A 103 -5.85 5.27 16.42
CA TYR A 103 -7.09 5.25 15.64
C TYR A 103 -7.76 3.88 15.64
N LYS A 104 -7.00 2.78 15.56
CA LYS A 104 -7.55 1.42 15.69
C LYS A 104 -8.22 1.21 17.05
N GLN A 105 -7.57 1.63 18.14
CA GLN A 105 -8.14 1.57 19.48
C GLN A 105 -9.44 2.39 19.58
N GLN A 106 -9.44 3.61 19.04
CA GLN A 106 -10.63 4.45 19.03
C GLN A 106 -11.76 3.82 18.19
N PHE A 107 -11.43 3.19 17.07
CA PHE A 107 -12.40 2.50 16.22
C PHE A 107 -13.05 1.32 16.96
N ILE A 108 -12.31 0.56 17.78
CA ILE A 108 -12.86 -0.52 18.62
C ILE A 108 -13.86 0.04 19.63
N VAL A 109 -13.50 1.12 20.33
CA VAL A 109 -14.40 1.77 21.31
C VAL A 109 -15.68 2.24 20.63
N TRP A 110 -15.57 2.87 19.46
CA TRP A 110 -16.73 3.32 18.69
C TRP A 110 -17.58 2.15 18.18
N GLN A 111 -16.96 1.07 17.72
CA GLN A 111 -17.67 -0.14 17.29
C GLN A 111 -18.49 -0.73 18.43
N TYR A 112 -17.90 -0.86 19.63
CA TYR A 112 -18.60 -1.35 20.82
C TYR A 112 -19.78 -0.45 21.19
N ASN A 113 -19.55 0.86 21.29
CA ASN A 113 -20.61 1.81 21.64
C ASN A 113 -21.73 1.83 20.59
N ALA A 114 -21.38 1.80 19.30
CA ALA A 114 -22.34 1.74 18.22
C ALA A 114 -23.22 0.49 18.31
N TYR A 115 -22.62 -0.67 18.59
CA TYR A 115 -23.36 -1.92 18.80
C TYR A 115 -24.33 -1.83 19.99
N MET A 116 -23.86 -1.32 21.14
CA MET A 116 -24.70 -1.13 22.33
C MET A 116 -25.89 -0.19 22.10
N HIS A 117 -25.77 0.74 21.14
CA HIS A 117 -26.84 1.66 20.74
C HIS A 117 -27.63 1.19 19.50
N GLY A 118 -27.46 -0.07 19.07
CA GLY A 118 -28.21 -0.64 17.95
C GLY A 118 -27.85 -0.05 16.58
N MET A 119 -26.71 0.64 16.46
CA MET A 119 -26.25 1.20 15.19
C MET A 119 -25.67 0.09 14.31
N THR A 120 -26.08 0.07 13.04
CA THR A 120 -25.57 -0.88 12.06
C THR A 120 -24.37 -0.32 11.30
N GLN A 121 -23.49 -1.21 10.82
CA GLN A 121 -22.35 -0.81 9.98
C GLN A 121 -22.78 -0.01 8.74
N VAL A 122 -23.93 -0.36 8.14
CA VAL A 122 -24.53 0.40 7.03
C VAL A 122 -24.81 1.85 7.42
N THR A 123 -25.27 2.08 8.65
CA THR A 123 -25.55 3.42 9.16
C THR A 123 -24.26 4.20 9.42
N LEU A 124 -23.24 3.55 9.99
CA LEU A 124 -21.94 4.16 10.27
C LEU A 124 -21.15 4.51 9.00
N ASN A 125 -21.29 3.70 7.95
CA ASN A 125 -20.60 3.91 6.66
C ASN A 125 -21.31 4.91 5.74
N LYS A 126 -22.42 5.52 6.17
CA LYS A 126 -23.07 6.57 5.37
C LYS A 126 -22.07 7.71 5.15
N PRO A 127 -21.96 8.23 3.91
CA PRO A 127 -21.05 9.32 3.63
C PRO A 127 -21.41 10.53 4.49
N LEU A 128 -20.40 11.29 4.88
CA LEU A 128 -20.62 12.56 5.56
C LEU A 128 -21.47 13.45 4.67
N ILE A 129 -22.49 14.08 5.25
CA ILE A 129 -23.33 15.05 4.53
C ILE A 129 -22.39 16.15 4.01
N ALA A 130 -22.45 16.45 2.71
CA ALA A 130 -21.63 17.49 2.11
C ALA A 130 -21.96 18.82 2.80
N VAL A 131 -21.05 19.30 3.66
CA VAL A 131 -21.19 20.62 4.28
C VAL A 131 -20.89 21.63 3.19
N ASN A 132 -21.94 22.28 2.68
CA ASN A 132 -21.82 23.33 1.68
C ASN A 132 -21.21 24.57 2.35
N ARG A 133 -19.87 24.64 2.43
CA ARG A 133 -19.12 25.74 3.08
C ARG A 133 -19.01 26.99 2.21
N GLN A 134 -19.88 27.17 1.21
CA GLN A 134 -19.95 28.38 0.39
C GLN A 134 -21.02 29.34 0.93
N ARG A 135 -20.82 29.88 2.14
CA ARG A 135 -21.38 31.17 2.57
C ARG A 135 -20.60 31.68 3.78
N ARG A 136 -19.54 32.44 3.53
CA ARG A 136 -19.08 33.55 4.36
C ARG A 136 -18.35 34.55 3.48
#